data_AF-A0A9D9DUX6-F1
#
_entry.id   AF-A0A9D9DUX6-F1
#
_cell.length_a   1.000
_cell.length_b   1.000
_cell.length_c   1.000
_cell.angle_alpha   90.00
_cell.angle_beta   90.00
_cell.angle_gamma   90.00
#
_symmetry.space_group_name_H-M   'P 1'
#
loop_
_entity.id
_entity.type
_entity.pdbx_description
1 polymer ?
#
loop_
_entity_poly.entity_id
_entity_poly.type
_entity_poly.pdbx_seq_one_letter_code
_entity_poly.pdbx_strand_id
1 'polypeptide(L)' 'MEIIRKAEYMDIVDGRECRIIEDIYIAPSGRRYNCRNVFPVHTPEEEERYQRELSQLKRQIIENIQKRKEEEGA' A
#
# COMPACT_ATOMS: atom_id res chain seq x y z
N MET A 1 -3.58 -11.53 7.68
CA MET A 1 -4.11 -10.46 6.80
C MET A 1 -3.51 -10.71 5.44
N GLU A 2 -4.33 -10.82 4.42
CA GLU A 2 -3.93 -11.29 3.08
C GLU A 2 -4.44 -10.32 2.02
N ILE A 3 -3.63 -10.06 0.98
CA ILE A 3 -4.03 -9.27 -0.19
C ILE A 3 -4.81 -10.21 -1.12
N ILE A 4 -6.12 -10.05 -1.18
CA ILE A 4 -7.00 -10.86 -2.04
C ILE A 4 -7.14 -10.30 -3.46
N ARG A 5 -6.75 -9.03 -3.66
CA ARG A 5 -6.68 -8.37 -4.97
C ARG A 5 -5.77 -7.16 -4.88
N LYS A 6 -4.86 -7.02 -5.85
CA LYS A 6 -4.17 -5.77 -6.17
C LYS A 6 -4.63 -5.32 -7.56
N ALA A 7 -4.96 -4.04 -7.70
CA ALA A 7 -5.16 -3.38 -8.99
C ALA A 7 -4.15 -2.25 -9.13
N GLU A 8 -3.62 -2.07 -10.35
CA GLU A 8 -2.70 -1.00 -10.68
C GLU A 8 -3.11 -0.44 -12.05
N TYR A 9 -3.39 0.86 -12.12
CA TYR A 9 -3.88 1.54 -13.31
C TYR A 9 -3.41 3.00 -13.33
N MET A 10 -3.48 3.67 -14.48
CA MET A 10 -3.34 5.12 -14.56
C MET A 10 -4.71 5.78 -14.70
N ASP A 11 -4.87 6.94 -14.09
CA ASP A 11 -6.09 7.75 -14.07
C ASP A 11 -5.69 9.24 -13.95
N ILE A 12 -6.60 10.17 -14.22
CA ILE A 12 -6.32 11.61 -14.09
C ILE A 12 -6.94 12.13 -12.80
N VAL A 13 -6.11 12.52 -11.84
CA VAL A 13 -6.52 13.12 -10.56
C VAL A 13 -6.08 14.57 -10.51
N ASP A 14 -7.01 15.48 -10.21
CA ASP A 14 -6.79 16.94 -10.17
C ASP A 14 -6.05 17.51 -11.40
N GLY A 15 -6.34 16.96 -12.57
CA GLY A 15 -5.76 17.37 -13.86
C GLY A 15 -4.34 16.85 -14.13
N ARG A 16 -3.86 15.87 -13.38
CA ARG A 16 -2.55 15.22 -13.56
C ARG A 16 -2.71 13.72 -13.79
N GLU A 17 -1.89 13.15 -14.66
CA GLU A 17 -1.79 11.69 -14.75
C GLU A 17 -1.22 11.13 -13.44
N CYS A 18 -1.90 10.12 -12.90
CA CYS A 18 -1.59 9.49 -11.64
C CYS A 18 -1.64 7.96 -11.76
N ARG A 19 -0.64 7.27 -11.23
CA ARG A 19 -0.67 5.82 -11.04
C ARG A 19 -1.41 5.50 -9.74
N ILE A 20 -2.49 4.74 -9.84
CA ILE A 20 -3.32 4.34 -8.71
C ILE A 20 -3.07 2.86 -8.41
N ILE A 21 -2.81 2.57 -7.13
CA ILE A 21 -2.66 1.21 -6.61
C ILE A 21 -3.77 0.99 -5.58
N GLU A 22 -4.67 0.05 -5.85
CA GLU A 22 -5.70 -0.40 -4.91
C GLU A 22 -5.38 -1.82 -4.42
N ASP A 23 -5.01 -1.91 -3.14
CA ASP A 23 -4.81 -3.17 -2.43
C ASP A 23 -6.03 -3.49 -1.56
N ILE A 24 -6.71 -4.61 -1.86
CA ILE A 24 -7.84 -5.11 -1.06
C ILE A 24 -7.34 -6.23 -0.16
N TYR A 25 -7.43 -6.01 1.15
CA TYR A 25 -7.04 -6.95 2.18
C TYR A 25 -8.25 -7.62 2.83
N ILE A 26 -8.07 -8.87 3.27
CA ILE A 26 -8.92 -9.51 4.28
C ILE A 26 -8.13 -9.69 5.58
N ALA A 27 -8.70 -9.22 6.68
CA ALA A 27 -8.23 -9.52 8.03
C ALA A 27 -8.74 -10.90 8.52
N PRO A 28 -8.08 -11.56 9.48
CA PRO A 28 -8.54 -12.86 10.01
C PRO A 28 -9.98 -12.85 10.55
N SER A 29 -10.48 -11.69 10.98
CA SER A 29 -11.87 -11.45 11.41
C SER A 29 -12.88 -11.34 10.25
N GLY A 30 -12.52 -11.71 9.02
CA GLY A 30 -13.35 -11.60 7.82
C GLY A 30 -13.57 -10.16 7.30
N ARG A 31 -13.12 -9.14 8.04
CA ARG A 31 -13.27 -7.73 7.65
C ARG A 31 -12.42 -7.41 6.42
N ARG A 32 -13.03 -6.75 5.44
CA ARG A 32 -12.39 -6.26 4.21
C ARG A 32 -11.89 -4.83 4.41
N TYR A 33 -10.69 -4.55 3.91
CA TYR A 33 -10.08 -3.22 3.90
C TYR A 33 -9.63 -2.91 2.47
N ASN A 34 -9.91 -1.72 1.95
CA ASN A 34 -9.33 -1.23 0.70
C ASN A 34 -8.33 -0.12 1.03
N CYS A 35 -7.12 -0.21 0.50
CA CYS A 35 -6.10 0.84 0.57
C CYS A 35 -5.83 1.35 -0.85
N ARG A 36 -6.36 2.54 -1.18
CA ARG A 36 -6.11 3.23 -2.45
C ARG A 36 -4.97 4.22 -2.26
N ASN A 37 -3.82 3.92 -2.85
CA ASN A 37 -2.66 4.79 -2.92
C ASN A 37 -2.63 5.49 -4.29
N VAL A 38 -2.43 6.80 -4.31
CA VAL A 38 -2.42 7.62 -5.53
C VAL A 38 -1.06 8.29 -5.66
N PHE A 39 -0.35 7.98 -6.74
CA PHE A 39 0.92 8.56 -7.11
C PHE A 39 0.73 9.49 -8.30
N PRO A 40 1.10 10.78 -8.24
CA PRO A 40 1.28 11.54 -9.47
C PRO A 40 2.38 10.89 -10.31
N VAL A 41 2.19 10.83 -11.63
CA VAL A 41 3.23 10.36 -12.55
C VAL A 41 4.27 11.49 -12.68
N HIS A 42 5.25 11.46 -11.77
CA HIS A 42 6.36 12.39 -11.74
C HIS A 42 7.52 11.95 -12.66
N THR A 43 8.59 12.75 -12.70
CA THR A 43 9.84 12.43 -13.40
C THR A 43 10.55 11.21 -12.77
N PRO A 44 11.51 10.56 -13.48
CA PRO A 44 12.17 9.34 -12.99
C PRO A 44 12.83 9.47 -11.60
N GLU A 45 13.41 10.63 -11.27
CA GLU A 45 14.00 10.89 -9.93
C GLU A 45 12.95 10.85 -8.81
N GLU A 46 11.73 11.32 -9.08
CA GLU A 46 10.64 11.33 -8.12
C GLU A 46 9.91 9.98 -8.03
N GLU A 47 9.86 9.20 -9.12
CA GLU A 47 9.45 7.79 -9.05
C GLU A 47 10.41 6.99 -8.16
N GLU A 48 11.73 7.19 -8.30
CA GLU A 48 12.71 6.53 -7.44
C GLU A 48 12.56 6.95 -5.96
N ARG A 49 12.28 8.24 -5.70
CA ARG A 49 11.98 8.74 -4.36
C ARG A 49 10.75 8.03 -3.76
N TYR A 50 9.64 7.97 -4.49
CA TYR A 50 8.41 7.34 -4.02
C TYR A 50 8.57 5.82 -3.81
N GLN A 51 9.34 5.12 -4.64
CA GLN A 51 9.66 3.69 -4.45
C GLN A 51 10.48 3.45 -3.17
N ARG A 52 11.39 4.37 -2.80
CA ARG A 52 12.11 4.34 -1.52
C ARG A 52 11.16 4.56 -0.34
N GLU A 53 10.28 5.55 -0.41
CA GLU A 53 9.25 5.84 0.60
C GLU A 53 8.28 4.65 0.79
N LEU A 54 7.80 4.06 -0.31
CA LEU A 54 7.00 2.83 -0.33
C LEU A 54 7.67 1.67 0.42
N SER A 55 8.98 1.52 0.19
CA SER A 55 9.77 0.43 0.77
C SER A 55 9.96 0.60 2.27
N GLN A 56 10.06 1.84 2.76
CA GLN A 56 10.09 2.15 4.20
C GLN A 56 8.72 1.90 4.85
N LEU A 57 7.63 2.40 4.25
CA LEU A 57 6.27 2.20 4.75
C LEU A 57 5.90 0.71 4.82
N LYS A 58 6.23 -0.07 3.78
CA LYS A 58 6.04 -1.53 3.75
C LYS A 58 6.80 -2.24 4.88
N ARG A 59 8.03 -1.83 5.20
CA ARG A 59 8.78 -2.39 6.33
C ARG A 59 8.08 -2.13 7.66
N GLN A 60 7.71 -0.89 7.95
CA GLN A 60 7.01 -0.54 9.19
C GLN A 60 5.68 -1.29 9.35
N ILE A 61 4.91 -1.48 8.26
CA ILE A 61 3.69 -2.29 8.28
C ILE A 61 3.98 -3.75 8.62
N ILE A 62 5.04 -4.35 8.05
CA ILE A 62 5.45 -5.72 8.35
C ILE A 62 5.90 -5.86 9.81
N GLU A 63 6.76 -4.96 10.31
CA GLU A 63 7.26 -4.96 11.69
C GLU A 63 6.13 -4.82 12.71
N ASN A 64 5.14 -3.94 12.44
CA ASN A 64 3.98 -3.76 13.31
C ASN A 64 3.02 -4.97 13.27
N ILE A 65 2.94 -5.69 12.13
CA ILE A 65 2.20 -6.95 12.04
C ILE A 65 2.93 -8.09 12.76
N GLN A 66 4.27 -8.09 12.76
CA GLN A 66 5.07 -9.07 13.49
C GLN A 66 4.92 -8.89 15.01
N LYS A 67 5.16 -7.68 15.53
CA LYS A 67 4.99 -7.37 16.97
C LYS A 67 3.61 -7.76 17.48
N ARG A 68 2.55 -7.42 16.74
CA ARG A 68 1.18 -7.78 17.13
C ARG A 68 0.91 -9.29 17.18
N LYS A 69 1.60 -10.10 16.37
CA LYS A 69 1.51 -11.57 16.48
C LYS A 69 2.25 -12.11 17.70
N GLU A 70 3.28 -11.42 18.19
CA GLU A 70 3.98 -11.75 19.42
C GLU A 70 3.13 -11.34 20.64
N GLU A 71 2.44 -10.19 20.56
CA GLU A 71 1.50 -9.70 21.58
C GLU A 71 0.19 -10.52 21.66
N GLU A 72 -0.37 -10.98 20.53
CA GLU A 72 -1.57 -11.85 20.48
C GLU A 72 -1.25 -13.34 20.73
N GLY A 73 0.02 -13.68 21.05
CA GLY A 73 0.52 -15.04 21.22
C GLY A 73 0.93 -15.42 22.65
N ALA A 74 0.61 -14.59 23.64
CA ALA A 74 1.01 -14.72 25.05
C ALA A 74 -0.19 -14.72 26.03
#